data_AF-A0A7X0VCM1-F1
#
_entry.id   AF-A0A7X0VCM1-F1
#
_cell.length_a   1.000
_cell.length_b   1.000
_cell.length_c   1.000
_cell.angle_alpha   90.00
_cell.angle_beta   90.00
_cell.angle_gamma   90.00
#
_symmetry.space_group_name_H-M   'P 1'
#
loop_
_entity.id
_entity.type
_entity.pdbx_description
1 polymer ?
#
loop_
_entity_poly.entity_id
_entity_poly.type
_entity_poly.pdbx_seq_one_letter_code
_entity_poly.pdbx_strand_id
1 'polypeptide(L)'
;MSWQVGLVCNTLIAIAYFLIVLAIVVPLARSHQLRSNPLGAATAAIFFTCAVHHGAHSVHMLLPSLGLDDSQGLAMRTAWGWPLAIWDAVGAIVAIYYWTLRRNYSSLMQGAQLFEDLQKREQQALELNDSVLQGLVVAKLALDLHQPEKANEALTSSIDSASRIITNLLGSEHFKIALLRSAPAVLGAAQGAGTAPSGPAPSGTAPSGTAVADLPTALDSTPTTERPLA
;
A
#
# COMPACT_ATOMS: atom_id res chain seq x y z
N MET A 1 -26.16 37.82 -9.24
CA MET A 1 -24.90 37.21 -9.69
C MET A 1 -24.32 36.27 -8.63
N SER A 2 -24.39 36.60 -7.33
CA SER A 2 -23.94 35.72 -6.24
C SER A 2 -24.65 34.35 -6.22
N TRP A 3 -25.98 34.31 -6.36
CA TRP A 3 -26.73 33.05 -6.34
C TRP A 3 -26.40 32.15 -7.55
N GLN A 4 -26.09 32.72 -8.72
CA GLN A 4 -25.65 31.94 -9.88
C GLN A 4 -24.31 31.26 -9.61
N VAL A 5 -23.37 31.97 -8.98
CA VAL A 5 -22.09 31.39 -8.53
C VAL A 5 -22.34 30.30 -7.50
N GLY A 6 -23.17 30.57 -6.49
CA GLY A 6 -23.56 29.58 -5.47
C GLY A 6 -24.15 28.32 -6.08
N LEU A 7 -25.07 28.44 -7.04
CA LEU A 7 -25.66 27.31 -7.77
C LEU A 7 -24.60 26.46 -8.47
N VAL A 8 -23.70 27.09 -9.23
CA VAL A 8 -22.65 26.38 -9.98
C VAL A 8 -21.70 25.67 -9.01
N CYS A 9 -21.23 26.37 -7.99
CA CYS A 9 -20.30 25.82 -7.01
C CYS A 9 -20.93 24.66 -6.20
N ASN A 10 -22.17 24.80 -5.71
CA ASN A 10 -22.87 23.72 -5.03
C ASN A 10 -23.11 22.51 -5.94
N THR A 11 -23.37 22.74 -7.23
CA THR A 11 -23.51 21.65 -8.21
C THR A 11 -22.19 20.89 -8.39
N LEU A 12 -21.07 21.62 -8.51
CA LEU A 12 -19.74 21.01 -8.60
C LEU A 12 -19.39 20.22 -7.33
N ILE A 13 -19.69 20.76 -6.14
CA ILE A 13 -19.48 20.05 -4.87
C ILE A 13 -20.31 18.77 -4.84
N ALA A 14 -21.60 18.83 -5.18
CA ALA A 14 -22.48 17.67 -5.18
C ALA A 14 -21.96 16.57 -6.11
N ILE A 15 -21.57 16.92 -7.34
CA ILE A 15 -20.99 15.98 -8.31
C ILE A 15 -19.69 15.37 -7.76
N ALA A 16 -18.75 16.20 -7.29
CA ALA A 16 -17.47 15.72 -6.76
C ALA A 16 -17.69 14.77 -5.57
N TYR A 17 -18.59 15.10 -4.65
CA TYR A 17 -18.90 14.26 -3.50
C TYR A 17 -19.57 12.95 -3.90
N PHE A 18 -20.49 12.93 -4.87
CA PHE A 18 -21.03 11.67 -5.39
C PHE A 18 -19.94 10.80 -6.02
N LEU A 19 -18.99 11.39 -6.75
CA LEU A 19 -17.88 10.65 -7.34
C LEU A 19 -16.93 10.09 -6.27
N ILE A 20 -16.71 10.81 -5.17
CA ILE A 20 -15.97 10.33 -4.00
C ILE A 20 -16.71 9.16 -3.34
N VAL A 21 -18.03 9.26 -3.15
CA VAL A 21 -18.85 8.16 -2.61
C VAL A 21 -18.70 6.91 -3.47
N LEU A 22 -18.82 7.04 -4.81
CA LEU A 22 -18.61 5.91 -5.72
C LEU A 22 -17.19 5.33 -5.61
N ALA A 23 -16.17 6.19 -5.51
CA ALA A 23 -14.78 5.77 -5.34
C ALA A 23 -14.51 5.05 -4.00
N ILE A 24 -15.33 5.28 -2.97
CA ILE A 24 -15.26 4.55 -1.68
C ILE A 24 -16.09 3.27 -1.73
N VAL A 25 -17.35 3.37 -2.14
CA VAL A 25 -18.34 2.30 -2.03
C VAL A 25 -18.06 1.19 -3.03
N VAL A 26 -17.65 1.50 -4.27
CA VAL A 26 -17.45 0.46 -5.30
C VAL A 26 -16.36 -0.54 -4.90
N PRO A 27 -15.15 -0.14 -4.45
CA PRO A 27 -14.16 -1.09 -3.94
C PRO A 27 -14.65 -1.88 -2.73
N LEU A 28 -15.28 -1.21 -1.76
CA LEU A 28 -15.76 -1.83 -0.51
C LEU A 28 -16.89 -2.84 -0.75
N ALA A 29 -17.77 -2.55 -1.72
CA ALA A 29 -18.84 -3.45 -2.14
C ALA A 29 -18.27 -4.66 -2.90
N ARG A 30 -17.33 -4.43 -3.82
CA ARG A 30 -16.66 -5.50 -4.58
C ARG A 30 -15.83 -6.43 -3.68
N SER A 31 -15.29 -5.91 -2.56
CA SER A 31 -14.57 -6.72 -1.57
C SER A 31 -15.47 -7.27 -0.45
N HIS A 32 -16.79 -7.03 -0.48
CA HIS A 32 -17.74 -7.38 0.59
C HIS A 32 -17.38 -6.82 1.98
N GLN A 33 -16.61 -5.73 2.04
CA GLN A 33 -16.11 -5.12 3.28
C GLN A 33 -16.99 -3.98 3.83
N LEU A 34 -18.16 -3.72 3.23
CA LEU A 34 -19.03 -2.61 3.66
C LEU A 34 -19.44 -2.66 5.15
N ARG A 35 -19.53 -3.86 5.73
CA ARG A 35 -19.86 -4.04 7.17
C ARG A 35 -18.64 -4.27 8.05
N SER A 36 -17.59 -4.90 7.52
CA SER A 36 -16.36 -5.17 8.28
C SER A 36 -15.42 -3.97 8.34
N ASN A 37 -15.57 -2.98 7.44
CA ASN A 37 -14.84 -1.73 7.46
C ASN A 37 -15.77 -0.54 7.79
N PRO A 38 -16.13 -0.34 9.08
CA PRO A 38 -17.07 0.71 9.49
C PRO A 38 -16.54 2.13 9.20
N LEU A 39 -15.21 2.31 9.16
CA LEU A 39 -14.58 3.60 8.89
C LEU A 39 -14.82 4.04 7.43
N GLY A 40 -14.63 3.13 6.47
CA GLY A 40 -14.92 3.39 5.06
C GLY A 40 -16.39 3.66 4.80
N ALA A 41 -17.27 2.87 5.42
CA ALA A 41 -18.73 3.04 5.31
C ALA A 41 -19.22 4.38 5.90
N ALA A 42 -18.74 4.75 7.08
CA ALA A 42 -19.07 6.04 7.70
C ALA A 42 -18.60 7.23 6.85
N THR A 43 -17.38 7.14 6.30
CA THR A 43 -16.84 8.19 5.40
C THR A 43 -17.71 8.35 4.15
N ALA A 44 -18.11 7.24 3.53
CA ALA A 44 -19.03 7.27 2.38
C ALA A 44 -20.38 7.89 2.75
N ALA A 45 -20.93 7.57 3.92
CA ALA A 45 -22.19 8.13 4.39
C ALA A 45 -22.11 9.65 4.59
N ILE A 46 -21.03 10.16 5.20
CA ILE A 46 -20.81 11.60 5.37
C ILE A 46 -20.80 12.30 4.01
N PHE A 47 -19.95 11.87 3.08
CA PHE A 47 -19.89 12.47 1.74
C PHE A 47 -21.22 12.40 1.00
N PHE A 48 -21.96 11.29 1.15
CA PHE A 48 -23.28 11.14 0.54
C PHE A 48 -24.28 12.18 1.06
N THR A 49 -24.38 12.32 2.39
CA THR A 49 -25.29 13.31 2.98
C THR A 49 -24.94 14.74 2.56
N CYS A 50 -23.65 15.07 2.50
CA CYS A 50 -23.20 16.37 2.00
C CYS A 50 -23.53 16.56 0.52
N ALA A 51 -23.34 15.53 -0.32
CA ALA A 51 -23.67 15.60 -1.74
C ALA A 51 -25.15 15.90 -1.97
N VAL A 52 -26.04 15.22 -1.22
CA VAL A 52 -27.47 15.47 -1.25
C VAL A 52 -27.81 16.88 -0.77
N HIS A 53 -27.18 17.36 0.31
CA HIS A 53 -27.39 18.72 0.82
C HIS A 53 -27.02 19.81 -0.20
N HIS A 54 -25.82 19.75 -0.78
CA HIS A 54 -25.39 20.70 -1.82
C HIS A 54 -26.19 20.55 -3.13
N GLY A 55 -26.59 19.32 -3.46
CA GLY A 55 -27.48 19.05 -4.59
C GLY A 55 -28.86 19.68 -4.39
N ALA A 56 -29.44 19.56 -3.20
CA ALA A 56 -30.73 20.16 -2.86
C ALA A 56 -30.67 21.70 -2.97
N HIS A 57 -29.60 22.33 -2.47
CA HIS A 57 -29.38 23.77 -2.67
C HIS A 57 -29.35 24.15 -4.14
N SER A 58 -28.62 23.37 -4.95
CA SER A 58 -28.52 23.61 -6.40
C SER A 58 -29.88 23.49 -7.09
N VAL A 59 -30.65 22.46 -6.75
CA VAL A 59 -31.99 22.21 -7.31
C VAL A 59 -32.96 23.32 -6.91
N HIS A 60 -33.07 23.67 -5.63
CA HIS A 60 -33.95 24.76 -5.18
C HIS A 60 -33.56 26.12 -5.79
N MET A 61 -32.26 26.38 -5.99
CA MET A 61 -31.87 27.58 -6.74
C MET A 61 -32.19 27.48 -8.23
N LEU A 62 -32.31 26.29 -8.83
CA LEU A 62 -32.58 26.13 -10.26
C LEU A 62 -34.07 26.12 -10.59
N LEU A 63 -34.91 25.51 -9.74
CA LEU A 63 -36.34 25.27 -9.98
C LEU A 63 -37.12 26.53 -10.43
N PRO A 64 -36.97 27.73 -9.81
CA PRO A 64 -37.70 28.91 -10.27
C PRO A 64 -37.31 29.40 -11.68
N SER A 65 -36.16 28.96 -12.21
CA SER A 65 -35.75 29.27 -13.60
C SER A 65 -36.42 28.35 -14.62
N LEU A 66 -37.00 27.23 -14.18
CA LEU A 66 -37.69 26.26 -15.04
C LEU A 66 -39.21 26.52 -15.13
N GLY A 67 -39.68 27.64 -14.57
CA GLY A 67 -41.10 27.99 -14.52
C GLY A 67 -41.88 27.25 -13.44
N LEU A 68 -41.19 26.56 -12.52
CA LEU A 68 -41.82 25.96 -11.34
C LEU A 68 -41.84 27.00 -10.23
N ASP A 69 -43.03 27.35 -9.76
CA ASP A 69 -43.23 28.40 -8.76
C ASP A 69 -42.82 27.89 -7.37
N ASP A 70 -41.52 28.00 -7.07
CA ASP A 70 -40.91 27.61 -5.81
C ASP A 70 -40.53 28.86 -5.00
N SER A 71 -41.43 29.25 -4.09
CA SER A 71 -41.24 30.41 -3.21
C SER A 71 -40.01 30.26 -2.31
N GLN A 72 -39.65 29.03 -1.92
CA GLN A 72 -38.45 28.76 -1.13
C GLN A 72 -37.20 28.96 -1.99
N GLY A 73 -37.20 28.49 -3.23
CA GLY A 73 -36.12 28.72 -4.20
C GLY A 73 -35.86 30.20 -4.47
N LEU A 74 -36.92 31.01 -4.63
CA LEU A 74 -36.79 32.45 -4.78
C LEU A 74 -36.23 33.13 -3.53
N ALA A 75 -36.76 32.80 -2.34
CA ALA A 75 -36.24 33.31 -1.08
C ALA A 75 -34.75 32.94 -0.91
N MET A 76 -34.37 31.73 -1.27
CA MET A 76 -33.00 31.25 -1.20
C MET A 76 -32.05 32.02 -2.13
N ARG A 77 -32.46 32.30 -3.37
CA ARG A 77 -31.69 33.16 -4.30
C ARG A 77 -31.47 34.57 -3.73
N THR A 78 -32.46 35.13 -3.05
CA THR A 78 -32.34 36.46 -2.43
C THR A 78 -31.42 36.47 -1.21
N ALA A 79 -31.42 35.37 -0.43
CA ALA A 79 -30.56 35.22 0.73
C ALA A 79 -29.11 34.84 0.39
N TRP A 80 -28.86 34.29 -0.81
CA TRP A 80 -27.53 33.85 -1.24
C TRP A 80 -26.61 35.02 -1.65
N GLY A 81 -26.07 35.69 -0.63
CA GLY A 81 -25.09 36.77 -0.79
C GLY A 81 -23.70 36.29 -1.17
N TRP A 82 -22.81 37.25 -1.45
CA TRP A 82 -21.40 37.01 -1.77
C TRP A 82 -20.62 36.21 -0.71
N PRO A 83 -20.82 36.40 0.61
CA PRO A 83 -20.11 35.61 1.61
C PRO A 83 -20.35 34.10 1.47
N LEU A 84 -21.60 33.67 1.24
CA LEU A 84 -21.91 32.25 1.00
C LEU A 84 -21.31 31.77 -0.32
N ALA A 85 -21.48 32.53 -1.40
CA ALA A 85 -20.99 32.16 -2.72
C ALA A 85 -19.45 32.01 -2.76
N ILE A 86 -18.71 32.83 -2.01
CA ILE A 86 -17.25 32.70 -1.87
C ILE A 86 -16.90 31.39 -1.16
N TRP A 87 -17.62 31.04 -0.10
CA TRP A 87 -17.38 29.79 0.61
C TRP A 87 -17.74 28.57 -0.23
N ASP A 88 -18.80 28.65 -1.03
CA ASP A 88 -19.14 27.62 -2.02
C ASP A 88 -18.02 27.47 -3.06
N ALA A 89 -17.42 28.57 -3.52
CA ALA A 89 -16.30 28.51 -4.46
C ALA A 89 -15.06 27.84 -3.85
N VAL A 90 -14.70 28.19 -2.61
CA VAL A 90 -13.62 27.51 -1.87
C VAL A 90 -13.95 26.03 -1.69
N GLY A 91 -15.18 25.72 -1.27
CA GLY A 91 -15.66 24.34 -1.11
C GLY A 91 -15.57 23.54 -2.41
N ALA A 92 -15.95 24.12 -3.55
CA ALA A 92 -15.86 23.48 -4.86
C ALA A 92 -14.41 23.20 -5.26
N ILE A 93 -13.50 24.15 -5.05
CA ILE A 93 -12.06 23.96 -5.31
C ILE A 93 -11.52 22.81 -4.46
N VAL A 94 -11.81 22.80 -3.16
CA VAL A 94 -11.35 21.75 -2.24
C VAL A 94 -11.96 20.39 -2.60
N ALA A 95 -13.25 20.33 -2.93
CA ALA A 95 -13.93 19.10 -3.31
C ALA A 95 -13.35 18.49 -4.59
N ILE A 96 -13.08 19.32 -5.61
CA ILE A 96 -12.45 18.89 -6.85
C ILE A 96 -11.01 18.45 -6.58
N TYR A 97 -10.23 19.23 -5.82
CA TYR A 97 -8.86 18.87 -5.46
C TYR A 97 -8.79 17.55 -4.68
N TYR A 98 -9.68 17.34 -3.71
CA TYR A 98 -9.75 16.08 -2.98
C TYR A 98 -10.20 14.92 -3.87
N TRP A 99 -11.17 15.15 -4.78
CA TRP A 99 -11.59 14.12 -5.73
C TRP A 99 -10.46 13.73 -6.70
N THR A 100 -9.68 14.69 -7.20
CA THR A 100 -8.52 14.39 -8.07
C THR A 100 -7.45 13.64 -7.31
N LEU A 101 -7.14 14.04 -6.07
CA LEU A 101 -6.24 13.31 -5.19
C LEU A 101 -6.75 11.88 -4.94
N ARG A 102 -8.04 11.73 -4.61
CA ARG A 102 -8.66 10.43 -4.38
C ARG A 102 -8.57 9.55 -5.62
N ARG A 103 -8.82 10.09 -6.81
CA ARG A 103 -8.74 9.34 -8.08
C ARG A 103 -7.32 8.90 -8.40
N ASN A 104 -6.34 9.78 -8.24
CA ASN A 104 -4.95 9.51 -8.61
C ASN A 104 -4.22 8.61 -7.60
N TYR A 105 -4.54 8.75 -6.31
CA TYR A 105 -3.93 7.98 -5.23
C TYR A 105 -4.81 6.78 -4.80
N SER A 106 -6.02 6.60 -5.35
CA SER A 106 -6.86 5.40 -5.13
C SER A 106 -6.12 4.12 -5.52
N SER A 107 -5.25 4.16 -6.52
CA SER A 107 -4.39 3.02 -6.89
C SER A 107 -3.41 2.65 -5.79
N LEU A 108 -2.96 3.62 -4.99
CA LEU A 108 -2.12 3.42 -3.80
C LEU A 108 -2.95 3.04 -2.57
N MET A 109 -4.21 3.44 -2.49
CA MET A 109 -5.13 3.12 -1.38
C MET A 109 -5.81 1.74 -1.49
N GLN A 110 -5.67 1.07 -2.64
CA GLN A 110 -5.64 -0.40 -2.70
C GLN A 110 -4.60 -1.00 -1.73
N GLY A 111 -3.68 -0.16 -1.25
CA GLY A 111 -2.83 -0.35 -0.08
C GLY A 111 -3.55 -0.83 1.19
N ALA A 112 -4.84 -0.55 1.42
CA ALA A 112 -5.54 -1.12 2.59
C ALA A 112 -5.72 -2.65 2.46
N GLN A 113 -5.94 -3.15 1.24
CA GLN A 113 -5.88 -4.59 0.97
C GLN A 113 -4.44 -5.10 0.97
N LEU A 114 -3.48 -4.27 0.55
CA LEU A 114 -2.05 -4.58 0.70
C LEU A 114 -1.66 -4.70 2.18
N PHE A 115 -2.22 -3.91 3.09
CA PHE A 115 -1.94 -4.01 4.53
C PHE A 115 -2.51 -5.28 5.13
N GLU A 116 -3.74 -5.67 4.76
CA GLU A 116 -4.28 -6.98 5.12
C GLU A 116 -3.44 -8.12 4.51
N ASP A 117 -2.96 -7.97 3.28
CA ASP A 117 -2.07 -8.94 2.62
C ASP A 117 -0.69 -9.00 3.29
N LEU A 118 -0.12 -7.87 3.69
CA LEU A 118 1.16 -7.79 4.40
C LEU A 118 1.05 -8.40 5.79
N GLN A 119 -0.01 -8.10 6.55
CA GLN A 119 -0.26 -8.73 7.85
C GLN A 119 -0.47 -10.24 7.70
N LYS A 120 -1.19 -10.70 6.68
CA LYS A 120 -1.34 -12.13 6.39
C LYS A 120 0.00 -12.78 6.07
N ARG A 121 0.82 -12.15 5.22
CA ARG A 121 2.17 -12.64 4.88
C ARG A 121 3.09 -12.67 6.10
N GLU A 122 3.03 -11.66 6.96
CA GLU A 122 3.79 -11.63 8.21
C GLU A 122 3.36 -12.77 9.15
N GLN A 123 2.06 -12.95 9.34
CA GLN A 123 1.51 -14.02 10.17
C GLN A 123 1.88 -15.41 9.63
N GLN A 124 1.83 -15.60 8.30
CA GLN A 124 2.27 -16.84 7.66
C GLN A 124 3.78 -17.08 7.75
N ALA A 125 4.61 -16.02 7.68
CA ALA A 125 6.05 -16.14 7.88
C ALA A 125 6.40 -16.54 9.33
N LEU A 126 5.65 -16.02 10.31
CA LEU A 126 5.78 -16.41 11.71
C LEU A 126 5.37 -17.88 11.93
N GLU A 127 4.26 -18.33 11.34
CA GLU A 127 3.79 -19.72 11.41
C GLU A 127 4.80 -20.70 10.78
N LEU A 128 5.42 -20.32 9.66
CA LEU A 128 6.50 -21.08 9.02
C LEU A 128 7.71 -21.20 9.96
N ASN A 129 8.12 -20.09 10.58
CA ASN A 129 9.28 -20.06 11.47
C ASN A 129 9.05 -20.99 12.68
N ASP A 130 7.89 -20.91 13.32
CA ASP A 130 7.55 -21.76 14.47
C ASP A 130 7.50 -23.25 14.10
N SER A 131 6.79 -23.60 13.03
CA SER A 131 6.66 -24.99 12.57
C SER A 131 7.99 -25.64 12.16
N VAL A 132 8.88 -24.85 11.54
CA VAL A 132 10.22 -25.33 11.12
C VAL A 132 11.17 -25.39 12.30
N LEU A 133 11.23 -24.34 13.14
CA LEU A 133 12.09 -24.33 14.33
C LEU A 133 11.71 -25.44 15.30
N GLN A 134 10.42 -25.67 15.53
CA GLN A 134 9.96 -26.69 16.47
C GLN A 134 10.43 -28.08 16.03
N GLY A 135 10.24 -28.47 14.76
CA GLY A 135 10.69 -29.79 14.32
C GLY A 135 12.21 -29.89 14.13
N LEU A 136 12.93 -28.80 13.87
CA LEU A 136 14.40 -28.79 13.94
C LEU A 136 14.91 -29.01 15.37
N VAL A 137 14.26 -28.40 16.38
CA VAL A 137 14.60 -28.61 17.79
C VAL A 137 14.31 -30.05 18.21
N VAL A 138 13.17 -30.61 17.80
CA VAL A 138 12.83 -32.03 18.05
C VAL A 138 13.83 -32.96 17.38
N ALA A 139 14.20 -32.70 16.12
CA ALA A 139 15.19 -33.50 15.40
C ALA A 139 16.57 -33.43 16.08
N LYS A 140 17.00 -32.24 16.48
CA LYS A 140 18.26 -32.03 17.21
C LYS A 140 18.26 -32.79 18.54
N LEU A 141 17.18 -32.71 19.32
CA LEU A 141 17.04 -33.45 20.57
C LEU A 141 17.05 -34.98 20.34
N ALA A 142 16.36 -35.46 19.30
CA ALA A 142 16.37 -36.87 18.94
C ALA A 142 17.76 -37.37 18.53
N LEU A 143 18.54 -36.55 17.82
CA LEU A 143 19.94 -36.84 17.51
C LEU A 143 20.82 -36.89 18.77
N ASP A 144 20.67 -35.94 19.69
CA ASP A 144 21.40 -35.95 20.97
C ASP A 144 21.09 -37.22 21.79
N LEU A 145 19.85 -37.70 21.73
CA LEU A 145 19.39 -38.93 22.38
C LEU A 145 19.71 -40.21 21.58
N HIS A 146 20.48 -40.11 20.50
CA HIS A 146 20.84 -41.24 19.62
C HIS A 146 19.62 -41.99 19.05
N GLN A 147 18.54 -41.26 18.76
CA GLN A 147 17.29 -41.76 18.16
C GLN A 147 17.19 -41.28 16.69
N PRO A 148 17.99 -41.82 15.76
CA PRO A 148 18.07 -41.31 14.40
C PRO A 148 16.77 -41.45 13.61
N GLU A 149 15.95 -42.48 13.89
CA GLU A 149 14.66 -42.64 13.21
C GLU A 149 13.69 -41.50 13.55
N LYS A 150 13.58 -41.14 14.84
CA LYS A 150 12.74 -40.00 15.26
C LYS A 150 13.27 -38.66 14.77
N ALA A 151 14.59 -38.51 14.64
CA ALA A 151 15.18 -37.32 14.07
C ALA A 151 14.79 -37.15 12.59
N ASN A 152 14.87 -38.24 11.82
CA ASN A 152 14.46 -38.25 10.42
C ASN A 152 12.95 -37.99 10.27
N GLU A 153 12.11 -38.59 11.11
CA GLU A 153 10.67 -38.36 11.09
C GLU A 153 10.31 -36.89 11.37
N ALA A 154 10.94 -36.28 12.39
CA ALA A 154 10.73 -34.87 12.71
C ALA A 154 11.21 -33.93 11.60
N LEU A 155 12.36 -34.22 10.97
CA LEU A 155 12.87 -33.48 9.82
C LEU A 155 11.93 -33.57 8.61
N THR A 156 11.49 -34.78 8.25
CA THR A 156 10.55 -34.99 7.15
C THR A 156 9.24 -34.25 7.39
N SER A 157 8.68 -34.33 8.61
CA SER A 157 7.47 -33.60 8.99
C SER A 157 7.64 -32.08 8.86
N SER A 158 8.75 -31.51 9.31
CA SER A 158 9.01 -30.07 9.16
C SER A 158 9.22 -29.65 7.72
N ILE A 159 9.90 -30.46 6.91
CA ILE A 159 10.11 -30.20 5.48
C ILE A 159 8.77 -30.26 4.72
N ASP A 160 7.91 -31.24 5.03
CA ASP A 160 6.60 -31.38 4.41
C ASP A 160 5.63 -30.25 4.80
N SER A 161 5.71 -29.80 6.06
CA SER A 161 4.94 -28.63 6.53
C SER A 161 5.41 -27.35 5.82
N ALA A 162 6.73 -27.11 5.79
CA ALA A 162 7.31 -25.97 5.08
C ALA A 162 6.96 -25.98 3.58
N SER A 163 7.04 -27.14 2.94
CA SER A 163 6.72 -27.30 1.51
C SER A 163 5.26 -27.01 1.19
N ARG A 164 4.33 -27.43 2.07
CA ARG A 164 2.89 -27.12 1.93
C ARG A 164 2.61 -25.62 2.12
N ILE A 165 3.19 -24.99 3.14
CA ILE A 165 3.02 -23.55 3.39
C ILE A 165 3.61 -22.73 2.23
N ILE A 166 4.81 -23.06 1.76
CA ILE A 166 5.46 -22.40 0.62
C ILE A 166 4.65 -22.59 -0.67
N THR A 167 4.11 -23.79 -0.90
CA THR A 167 3.24 -24.07 -2.07
C THR A 167 1.95 -23.25 -2.00
N ASN A 168 1.35 -23.11 -0.83
CA ASN A 168 0.18 -22.26 -0.61
C ASN A 168 0.51 -20.77 -0.82
N LEU A 169 1.70 -20.32 -0.39
CA LEU A 169 2.18 -18.95 -0.59
C LEU A 169 2.47 -18.63 -2.07
N LEU A 170 2.94 -19.61 -2.84
CA LEU A 170 3.24 -19.47 -4.27
C LEU A 170 2.02 -19.75 -5.18
N GLY A 171 0.92 -20.23 -4.61
CA GLY A 171 -0.25 -20.77 -5.31
C GLY A 171 -1.19 -19.75 -5.98
N SER A 172 -0.82 -18.46 -6.10
CA SER A 172 -1.64 -17.45 -6.81
C SER A 172 -0.96 -16.78 -8.01
N GLU A 173 0.33 -17.00 -8.25
CA GLU A 173 0.95 -16.70 -9.54
C GLU A 173 1.95 -17.82 -9.86
N HIS A 174 1.66 -18.58 -10.94
CA HIS A 174 2.62 -19.51 -11.52
C HIS A 174 3.82 -18.72 -12.10
N PHE A 175 4.69 -18.22 -11.23
CA PHE A 175 6.05 -17.90 -11.63
C PHE A 175 6.71 -19.24 -11.93
N LYS A 176 7.22 -19.40 -13.17
CA LYS A 176 8.02 -20.55 -13.56
C LYS A 176 9.29 -20.55 -12.70
N ILE A 177 9.24 -21.19 -11.54
CA ILE A 177 10.42 -21.42 -10.71
C ILE A 177 11.26 -22.44 -11.47
N ALA A 178 12.24 -21.94 -12.21
CA ALA A 178 13.31 -22.76 -12.75
C ALA A 178 14.13 -23.29 -11.57
N LEU A 179 14.23 -24.61 -11.43
CA LEU A 179 15.08 -25.24 -10.45
C LEU A 179 16.53 -24.75 -10.63
N LEU A 180 17.06 -24.03 -9.65
CA LEU A 180 18.45 -23.52 -9.67
C LEU A 180 19.50 -24.65 -9.57
N ARG A 181 19.08 -25.87 -9.21
CA ARG A 181 19.93 -27.06 -9.22
C ARG A 181 19.21 -28.24 -9.86
N SER A 182 19.87 -28.81 -10.85
CA SER A 182 19.43 -30.03 -11.57
C SER A 182 20.15 -31.29 -11.08
N ALA A 183 21.05 -31.18 -10.08
CA ALA A 183 21.87 -32.27 -9.59
C ALA A 183 22.07 -32.19 -8.05
N PRO A 184 22.16 -33.34 -7.36
CA PRO A 184 22.38 -33.41 -5.92
C PRO A 184 23.76 -32.83 -5.53
N ALA A 185 23.85 -32.27 -4.32
CA ALA A 185 25.10 -31.74 -3.80
C ALA A 185 26.11 -32.88 -3.55
N VAL A 186 27.19 -32.90 -4.33
CA VAL A 186 28.30 -33.83 -4.12
C VAL A 186 29.12 -33.34 -2.92
N LEU A 187 29.09 -34.09 -1.82
CA LEU A 187 30.04 -33.94 -0.73
C LEU A 187 31.37 -34.53 -1.19
N GLY A 188 32.34 -33.66 -1.49
CA GLY A 188 33.67 -34.05 -1.96
C GLY A 188 34.40 -34.88 -0.91
N ALA A 189 34.49 -36.19 -1.13
CA ALA A 189 35.48 -37.03 -0.50
C ALA A 189 36.86 -36.66 -1.08
N ALA A 190 37.68 -36.03 -0.23
CA ALA A 190 39.13 -35.92 -0.27
C ALA A 190 39.84 -36.00 -1.65
N GLN A 191 40.30 -34.85 -2.16
CA GLN A 191 41.38 -34.79 -3.15
C GLN A 191 42.67 -34.29 -2.50
N GLY A 192 43.42 -35.23 -1.94
CA GLY A 192 44.86 -35.12 -1.77
C GLY A 192 45.53 -36.12 -2.71
N ALA A 193 46.11 -35.64 -3.81
CA ALA A 193 47.24 -36.24 -4.54
C ALA A 193 47.54 -35.34 -5.75
N GLY A 194 48.68 -34.66 -5.72
CA GLY A 194 49.08 -33.68 -6.73
C GLY A 194 49.49 -34.29 -8.07
N THR A 195 49.55 -33.43 -9.07
CA THR A 195 50.58 -33.41 -10.13
C THR A 195 50.37 -32.15 -10.97
N ALA A 196 51.35 -31.23 -10.91
CA ALA A 196 51.47 -30.11 -11.83
C ALA A 196 52.00 -30.60 -13.19
N PRO A 197 51.74 -29.87 -14.29
CA PRO A 197 52.87 -29.39 -15.08
C PRO A 197 52.73 -27.95 -15.65
N SER A 198 53.82 -27.20 -15.44
CA SER A 198 54.50 -26.19 -16.30
C SER A 198 53.82 -25.62 -17.57
N GLY A 199 53.85 -24.28 -17.67
CA GLY A 199 53.34 -23.43 -18.78
C GLY A 199 54.11 -23.52 -20.13
N PRO A 200 53.89 -22.56 -21.07
CA PRO A 200 54.36 -21.16 -20.91
C PRO A 200 53.39 -20.05 -21.39
N ALA A 201 53.63 -18.82 -20.92
CA ALA A 201 52.99 -17.54 -21.34
C ALA A 201 53.67 -17.00 -22.63
N PRO A 202 53.14 -15.97 -23.37
CA PRO A 202 53.00 -14.60 -22.86
C PRO A 202 51.90 -13.72 -23.52
N SER A 203 51.94 -12.42 -23.15
CA SER A 203 51.21 -11.23 -23.63
C SER A 203 49.84 -10.99 -22.99
N GLY A 204 49.55 -9.86 -22.33
CA GLY A 204 50.26 -8.60 -22.17
C GLY A 204 49.24 -7.47 -22.23
N THR A 205 48.74 -7.01 -21.08
CA THR A 205 48.23 -5.63 -20.90
C THR A 205 47.96 -5.38 -19.42
N ALA A 206 48.72 -4.45 -18.83
CA ALA A 206 48.45 -3.86 -17.52
C ALA A 206 47.22 -2.94 -17.58
N PRO A 207 46.62 -2.60 -16.43
CA PRO A 207 46.87 -1.24 -15.97
C PRO A 207 47.23 -1.14 -14.49
N SER A 208 48.06 -0.12 -14.27
CA SER A 208 48.57 0.47 -13.04
C SER A 208 47.55 0.62 -11.92
N GLY A 209 47.97 0.32 -10.69
CA GLY A 209 47.31 0.79 -9.48
C GLY A 209 47.73 2.20 -9.12
N THR A 210 46.90 2.89 -8.33
CA THR A 210 47.27 3.50 -7.04
C THR A 210 46.07 4.19 -6.38
N ALA A 211 46.19 4.28 -5.06
CA ALA A 211 45.67 5.32 -4.18
C ALA A 211 44.24 5.17 -3.62
N VAL A 212 44.22 4.52 -2.46
CA VAL A 212 43.50 4.96 -1.25
C VAL A 212 43.59 6.49 -1.12
N ALA A 213 42.45 7.15 -0.92
CA ALA A 213 42.40 8.54 -0.46
C ALA A 213 41.23 8.72 0.52
N ASP A 214 41.57 9.42 1.59
CA ASP A 214 40.84 9.67 2.83
C ASP A 214 39.47 10.32 2.70
N LEU A 215 38.62 9.99 3.69
CA LEU A 215 37.36 10.65 4.00
C LEU A 215 37.65 11.84 4.95
N PRO A 216 37.33 13.10 4.61
CA PRO A 216 37.42 14.18 5.57
C PRO A 216 36.13 14.32 6.39
N THR A 217 36.31 14.19 7.71
CA THR A 217 35.43 14.67 8.78
C THR A 217 35.59 16.19 8.95
N ALA A 218 34.47 16.93 9.01
CA ALA A 218 34.23 18.19 9.78
C ALA A 218 33.14 19.03 9.06
N LEU A 219 31.94 19.16 9.63
CA LEU A 219 31.52 20.25 10.53
C LEU A 219 31.43 21.62 9.83
N ASP A 220 30.22 22.07 9.51
CA ASP A 220 29.75 23.43 9.84
C ASP A 220 28.23 23.54 9.62
N SER A 221 27.47 23.77 10.69
CA SER A 221 26.09 24.25 10.59
C SER A 221 25.81 25.18 11.76
N THR A 222 25.85 26.47 11.43
CA THR A 222 25.48 27.63 12.22
C THR A 222 24.02 27.58 12.71
N PRO A 223 23.71 28.08 13.92
CA PRO A 223 22.34 28.37 14.32
C PRO A 223 22.10 29.90 14.33
N THR A 224 21.26 30.38 13.42
CA THR A 224 20.65 31.72 13.51
C THR A 224 19.29 31.64 14.21
N THR A 225 19.26 32.20 15.42
CA THR A 225 18.25 33.09 16.04
C THR A 225 16.82 33.07 15.47
N GLU A 226 15.80 32.87 16.32
CA GLU A 226 14.73 33.86 16.62
C GLU A 226 13.96 33.49 17.91
N ARG A 227 13.72 34.51 18.75
CA ARG A 227 12.90 34.50 19.97
C ARG A 227 11.41 34.57 19.63
N PRO A 228 10.51 34.09 20.50
CA PRO A 228 9.20 34.72 20.70
C PRO A 228 9.22 35.64 21.92
N LEU A 229 8.75 36.87 21.73
CA LEU A 229 8.29 37.78 22.78
C LEU A 229 6.86 37.42 23.19
N ALA A 230 6.55 37.78 24.44
CA ALA A 230 5.29 37.65 25.15
C ALA A 230 4.08 38.31 24.46
#